data_AF-A0A933D455-F1
#
_entry.id   AF-A0A933D455-F1
#
_cell.length_a   1.000
_cell.length_b   1.000
_cell.length_c   1.000
_cell.angle_alpha   90.00
_cell.angle_beta   90.00
_cell.angle_gamma   90.00
#
_symmetry.space_group_name_H-M   'P 1'
#
loop_
_entity.id
_entity.type
_entity.pdbx_description
1 polymer ?
#
loop_
_entity_poly.entity_id
_entity_poly.type
_entity_poly.pdbx_seq_one_letter_code
_entity_poly.pdbx_strand_id
1 'polypeptide(L)'
;MAKARLVCSDCGAELSREDKFCRHCGARVNGPESIPVQEVERSHDTPPLPKTSRSSSPRTCEVCGHENSHSGEYCESCGARLNAPARGSVEPERPRAAGPRKGRKPKTDRRFELWQIVTGTLLAGLLIAFIYIEVNREWPTQKPNVTPTPTGTSADVLHEIEHLQETLSANPTDYASLLRLANLFHDSAREDASLFSRAIDAYKKYLSLRPDDPDARVDLGICYFELARFDSANAGRLLGMAVSEMEATFKNHPKHQAAAFNLGIVNLYSGKLEDSNRWFRKAIDLDPNSNLGKRAKQILEQHNFSAPS
;
A
#
# COMPACT_ATOMS: atom_id res chain seq x y z
N MET A 1 -21.97 -17.09 -34.47
CA MET A 1 -22.26 -17.51 -33.09
C MET A 1 -21.16 -16.94 -32.19
N ALA A 2 -21.50 -16.15 -31.18
CA ALA A 2 -20.52 -15.49 -30.31
C ALA A 2 -19.82 -16.52 -29.41
N LYS A 3 -18.49 -16.56 -29.40
CA LYS A 3 -17.71 -17.37 -28.44
C LYS A 3 -17.89 -16.75 -27.05
N ALA A 4 -18.44 -17.52 -26.11
CA ALA A 4 -18.49 -17.12 -24.71
C ALA A 4 -17.05 -16.92 -24.19
N ARG A 5 -16.77 -15.73 -23.65
CA ARG A 5 -15.49 -15.38 -23.02
C ARG A 5 -15.48 -15.91 -21.59
N LEU A 6 -14.43 -16.63 -21.22
CA LEU A 6 -14.20 -17.02 -19.83
C LEU A 6 -13.57 -15.85 -19.09
N VAL A 7 -14.09 -15.53 -17.91
CA VAL A 7 -13.59 -14.46 -17.07
C VAL A 7 -13.32 -14.99 -15.66
N CYS A 8 -12.27 -14.47 -15.02
CA CYS A 8 -11.92 -14.81 -13.66
C CYS A 8 -13.00 -14.32 -12.69
N SER A 9 -13.49 -15.20 -11.82
CA SER A 9 -14.50 -14.87 -10.81
C SER A 9 -14.03 -13.80 -9.82
N ASP A 10 -12.72 -13.71 -9.60
CA ASP A 10 -12.16 -12.92 -8.52
C ASP A 10 -11.76 -11.50 -8.97
N CYS A 11 -11.33 -11.35 -10.23
CA CYS A 11 -10.86 -10.06 -10.75
C CYS A 11 -11.47 -9.65 -12.11
N GLY A 12 -12.29 -10.50 -12.73
CA GLY A 12 -12.94 -10.21 -14.01
C GLY A 12 -12.04 -10.27 -15.24
N ALA A 13 -10.75 -10.62 -15.09
CA ALA A 13 -9.83 -10.75 -16.22
C ALA A 13 -10.22 -11.90 -17.17
N GLU A 14 -10.04 -11.71 -18.49
CA GLU A 14 -10.32 -12.73 -19.49
C GLU A 14 -9.31 -13.90 -19.39
N LEU A 15 -9.82 -15.13 -19.45
CA LEU A 15 -9.06 -16.36 -19.24
C LEU A 15 -9.03 -17.23 -20.51
N SER A 16 -7.91 -17.93 -20.73
CA SER A 16 -7.84 -19.03 -21.70
C SER A 16 -8.39 -20.32 -21.08
N ARG A 17 -8.93 -21.23 -21.91
CA ARG A 17 -9.51 -22.51 -21.46
C ARG A 17 -8.49 -23.44 -20.80
N GLU A 18 -7.21 -23.20 -21.05
CA GLU A 18 -6.09 -24.02 -20.59
C GLU A 18 -5.41 -23.44 -19.34
N ASP A 19 -5.81 -22.24 -18.90
CA ASP A 19 -5.23 -21.58 -17.73
C ASP A 19 -5.69 -22.27 -16.44
N LYS A 20 -4.74 -22.84 -15.68
CA LYS A 20 -4.98 -23.41 -14.34
C LYS A 20 -5.03 -22.34 -13.24
N PHE A 21 -4.52 -21.15 -13.54
CA PHE A 21 -4.44 -20.00 -12.64
C PHE A 21 -4.63 -18.70 -13.43
N CYS A 22 -5.30 -17.71 -12.82
CA CYS A 22 -5.48 -16.40 -13.40
C CYS A 22 -4.13 -15.66 -13.41
N ARG A 23 -3.67 -15.24 -14.59
CA ARG A 23 -2.39 -14.53 -14.75
C ARG A 23 -2.40 -13.11 -14.16
N HIS A 24 -3.58 -12.58 -13.85
CA HIS A 24 -3.74 -11.22 -13.33
C HIS A 24 -3.79 -11.15 -11.80
N CYS A 25 -4.43 -12.13 -11.14
CA CYS A 25 -4.57 -12.13 -9.66
C CYS A 25 -4.01 -13.38 -8.97
N GLY A 26 -3.60 -14.41 -9.72
CA GLY A 26 -3.04 -15.65 -9.16
C GLY A 26 -4.08 -16.66 -8.66
N ALA A 27 -5.37 -16.33 -8.70
CA ALA A 27 -6.44 -17.24 -8.28
C ALA A 27 -6.45 -18.54 -9.11
N ARG A 28 -6.70 -19.69 -8.47
CA ARG A 28 -6.90 -20.96 -9.18
C ARG A 28 -8.16 -20.87 -10.01
N VAL A 29 -8.05 -21.19 -11.29
CA VAL A 29 -9.20 -21.30 -12.18
C VAL A 29 -9.65 -22.75 -12.08
N ASN A 30 -10.84 -22.97 -11.52
CA ASN A 30 -11.46 -24.29 -11.54
C ASN A 30 -11.85 -24.58 -12.99
N GLY A 31 -11.00 -25.33 -13.69
CA GLY A 31 -11.31 -25.80 -15.04
C GLY A 31 -12.60 -26.61 -15.02
N PRO A 32 -13.42 -26.54 -16.08
CA PRO A 32 -14.62 -27.39 -16.16
C PRO A 32 -14.18 -28.85 -16.12
N GLU A 33 -14.80 -29.63 -15.23
CA GLU A 33 -14.73 -31.09 -15.27
C GLU A 33 -14.91 -31.57 -16.70
N SER A 34 -14.00 -32.44 -17.12
CA SER A 34 -14.01 -33.12 -18.41
C SER A 34 -15.37 -33.73 -18.69
N ILE A 35 -16.07 -33.23 -19.72
CA ILE A 35 -17.11 -33.99 -20.39
C ILE A 35 -16.38 -35.12 -21.16
N PRO A 36 -16.62 -36.42 -20.87
CA PRO A 36 -15.99 -37.49 -21.62
C PRO A 36 -16.70 -37.70 -22.95
N VAL A 37 -15.93 -37.98 -24.00
CA VAL A 37 -16.41 -38.49 -25.29
C VAL A 37 -16.23 -40.02 -25.31
N GLN A 38 -17.36 -40.70 -25.56
CA GLN A 38 -17.58 -42.05 -26.14
C GLN A 38 -17.34 -43.35 -25.33
N GLU A 39 -18.47 -43.91 -24.88
CA GLU A 39 -19.01 -45.27 -25.04
C GLU A 39 -18.10 -46.41 -25.57
N VAL A 40 -17.80 -47.42 -24.73
CA VAL A 40 -17.82 -48.88 -25.03
C VAL A 40 -17.96 -49.67 -23.69
N GLU A 41 -18.89 -50.62 -23.64
CA GLU A 41 -19.11 -51.58 -22.55
C GLU A 41 -17.92 -52.53 -22.31
N ARG A 42 -17.50 -52.75 -21.04
CA ARG A 42 -17.33 -54.08 -20.43
C ARG A 42 -16.98 -54.04 -18.92
N SER A 43 -17.42 -55.10 -18.25
CA SER A 43 -17.35 -55.50 -16.84
C SER A 43 -15.96 -55.70 -16.23
N HIS A 44 -15.83 -55.51 -14.90
CA HIS A 44 -15.48 -56.53 -13.89
C HIS A 44 -14.93 -55.94 -12.56
N ASP A 45 -15.58 -56.35 -11.47
CA ASP A 45 -15.09 -56.72 -10.13
C ASP A 45 -14.40 -55.71 -9.14
N THR A 46 -15.08 -55.59 -7.99
CA THR A 46 -14.80 -55.02 -6.64
C THR A 46 -13.40 -55.29 -6.02
N PRO A 47 -12.91 -54.52 -5.00
CA PRO A 47 -13.47 -54.46 -3.63
C PRO A 47 -13.36 -53.09 -2.87
N PRO A 48 -14.01 -52.92 -1.68
CA PRO A 48 -14.19 -51.61 -1.05
C PRO A 48 -13.30 -51.32 0.19
N LEU A 49 -13.36 -50.04 0.62
CA LEU A 49 -13.07 -49.41 1.96
C LEU A 49 -11.69 -48.72 2.13
N PRO A 50 -11.56 -47.69 3.03
CA PRO A 50 -12.50 -47.26 4.07
C PRO A 50 -12.90 -45.76 4.08
N LYS A 51 -14.10 -45.53 4.63
CA LYS A 51 -14.56 -44.24 5.16
C LYS A 51 -13.88 -43.98 6.50
N THR A 52 -13.36 -42.77 6.71
CA THR A 52 -13.28 -42.20 8.06
C THR A 52 -13.79 -40.77 8.04
N SER A 53 -15.05 -40.64 8.43
CA SER A 53 -15.64 -39.43 8.98
C SER A 53 -14.91 -39.03 10.26
N ARG A 54 -14.56 -37.77 10.41
CA ARG A 54 -14.68 -37.08 11.70
C ARG A 54 -15.30 -35.71 11.46
N SER A 55 -16.59 -35.64 11.75
CA SER A 55 -17.32 -34.41 12.04
C SER A 55 -16.59 -33.63 13.13
N SER A 56 -16.27 -32.37 12.88
CA SER A 56 -15.83 -31.42 13.90
C SER A 56 -16.66 -30.16 13.74
N SER A 57 -17.39 -29.79 14.79
CA SER A 57 -18.25 -28.60 14.83
C SER A 57 -17.51 -27.33 14.42
N PRO A 58 -18.19 -26.37 13.75
CA PRO A 58 -17.57 -25.12 13.33
C PRO A 58 -17.02 -24.34 14.52
N ARG A 59 -15.87 -23.68 14.35
CA ARG A 59 -15.21 -22.84 15.36
C ARG A 59 -14.98 -21.43 14.84
N THR A 60 -15.37 -20.44 15.61
CA THR A 60 -15.12 -19.03 15.29
C THR A 60 -13.69 -18.64 15.70
N CYS A 61 -12.96 -17.99 14.80
CA CYS A 61 -11.63 -17.45 15.08
C CYS A 61 -11.74 -16.26 16.03
N GLU A 62 -11.02 -16.27 17.14
CA GLU A 62 -11.02 -15.16 18.11
C GLU A 62 -10.33 -13.90 17.58
N VAL A 63 -9.45 -14.03 16.56
CA VAL A 63 -8.70 -12.90 16.01
C VAL A 63 -9.52 -12.11 14.98
N CYS A 64 -10.22 -12.80 14.08
CA CYS A 64 -10.97 -12.14 12.99
C CYS A 64 -12.47 -12.40 12.98
N GLY A 65 -12.99 -13.27 13.85
CA GLY A 65 -14.41 -13.61 13.92
C GLY A 65 -14.89 -14.59 12.83
N HIS A 66 -14.00 -15.11 11.98
CA HIS A 66 -14.39 -16.04 10.91
C HIS A 66 -14.79 -17.43 11.44
N GLU A 67 -15.92 -17.97 10.99
CA GLU A 67 -16.35 -19.34 11.31
C GLU A 67 -15.62 -20.36 10.43
N ASN A 68 -14.81 -21.21 11.05
CA ASN A 68 -14.02 -22.24 10.37
C ASN A 68 -14.81 -23.55 10.37
N SER A 69 -14.81 -24.22 9.22
CA SER A 69 -15.66 -25.38 8.96
C SER A 69 -15.09 -26.69 9.53
N HIS A 70 -13.81 -26.70 9.88
CA HIS A 70 -13.12 -27.86 10.44
C HIS A 70 -12.07 -27.50 11.51
N SER A 71 -11.67 -28.49 12.32
CA SER A 71 -10.65 -28.38 13.40
C SER A 71 -9.20 -28.18 12.90
N GLY A 72 -9.02 -27.32 11.90
CA GLY A 72 -7.70 -26.95 11.40
C GLY A 72 -6.88 -26.24 12.49
N GLU A 73 -5.57 -26.42 12.47
CA GLU A 73 -4.66 -25.78 13.43
C GLU A 73 -4.62 -24.25 13.26
N TYR A 74 -4.98 -23.74 12.08
CA TYR A 74 -4.97 -22.32 11.73
C TYR A 74 -6.30 -21.90 11.10
N CYS A 75 -6.64 -20.62 11.24
CA CYS A 75 -7.84 -20.02 10.68
C CYS A 75 -7.70 -19.90 9.17
N GLU A 76 -8.74 -20.36 8.45
CA GLU A 76 -8.78 -20.38 6.99
C GLU A 76 -8.79 -18.97 6.37
N SER A 77 -9.25 -17.96 7.13
CA SER A 77 -9.38 -16.58 6.65
C SER A 77 -8.16 -15.72 6.95
N CYS A 78 -7.62 -15.77 8.17
CA CYS A 78 -6.54 -14.87 8.59
C CYS A 78 -5.22 -15.58 8.95
N GLY A 79 -5.20 -16.91 8.98
CA GLY A 79 -4.03 -17.71 9.34
C GLY A 79 -3.73 -17.78 10.84
N ALA A 80 -4.54 -17.18 11.72
CA ALA A 80 -4.34 -17.25 13.17
C ALA A 80 -4.54 -18.68 13.72
N ARG A 81 -3.70 -19.13 14.65
CA ARG A 81 -3.76 -20.50 15.19
C ARG A 81 -5.04 -20.72 16.01
N LEU A 82 -5.81 -21.76 15.70
CA LEU A 82 -7.04 -22.13 16.39
C LEU A 82 -6.71 -23.12 17.53
N ASN A 83 -6.58 -22.59 18.76
CA ASN A 83 -6.41 -23.30 20.04
C ASN A 83 -5.13 -24.15 20.21
N ALA A 84 -4.06 -23.55 20.74
CA ALA A 84 -3.00 -24.28 21.45
C ALA A 84 -3.47 -24.66 22.87
N PRO A 85 -3.13 -25.84 23.42
CA PRO A 85 -3.51 -26.19 24.79
C PRO A 85 -2.80 -25.27 25.79
N ALA A 86 -3.57 -24.70 26.73
CA ALA A 86 -3.03 -24.01 27.88
C ALA A 86 -2.14 -24.98 28.68
N ARG A 87 -0.92 -24.55 28.97
CA ARG A 87 -0.03 -25.20 29.95
C ARG A 87 -0.80 -25.40 31.26
N GLY A 88 -0.68 -26.61 31.80
CA GLY A 88 -1.45 -27.09 32.94
C GLY A 88 -1.48 -26.14 34.12
N SER A 89 -2.66 -26.03 34.71
CA SER A 89 -2.83 -25.66 36.10
C SER A 89 -3.82 -26.65 36.70
N VAL A 90 -3.32 -27.35 37.71
CA VAL A 90 -3.98 -28.35 38.53
C VAL A 90 -5.31 -27.85 39.09
N GLU A 91 -6.33 -28.70 38.97
CA GLU A 91 -7.63 -28.63 39.64
C GLU A 91 -7.49 -28.44 41.16
N PRO A 92 -8.39 -27.68 41.80
CA PRO A 92 -8.85 -28.07 43.12
C PRO A 92 -10.37 -28.27 43.16
N GLU A 93 -10.74 -29.40 43.76
CA GLU A 93 -12.09 -29.87 44.04
C GLU A 93 -13.01 -28.79 44.66
N ARG A 94 -14.28 -28.76 44.23
CA ARG A 94 -15.38 -28.11 44.98
C ARG A 94 -16.27 -29.15 45.67
N PRO A 95 -16.50 -29.02 46.99
CA PRO A 95 -17.64 -29.66 47.63
C PRO A 95 -18.93 -28.81 47.48
N ARG A 96 -20.00 -29.54 47.17
CA ARG A 96 -21.45 -29.40 47.41
C ARG A 96 -22.09 -28.01 47.65
N ALA A 97 -23.26 -27.90 47.02
CA ALA A 97 -24.20 -26.78 46.97
C ALA A 97 -24.69 -26.24 48.34
N ALA A 98 -24.87 -24.92 48.38
CA ALA A 98 -25.72 -24.21 49.35
C ALA A 98 -26.70 -23.32 48.57
N GLY A 99 -27.98 -23.34 48.96
CA GLY A 99 -29.12 -22.76 48.24
C GLY A 99 -29.18 -21.23 48.13
N PRO A 100 -30.23 -20.68 47.49
CA PRO A 100 -30.26 -19.28 47.08
C PRO A 100 -30.54 -18.35 48.28
N ARG A 101 -29.57 -17.50 48.61
CA ARG A 101 -29.79 -16.30 49.45
C ARG A 101 -30.25 -15.15 48.55
N LYS A 102 -31.44 -14.60 48.82
CA LYS A 102 -31.95 -13.36 48.18
C LYS A 102 -31.05 -12.18 48.58
N GLY A 103 -30.10 -11.84 47.72
CA GLY A 103 -29.34 -10.60 47.82
C GLY A 103 -30.17 -9.43 47.32
N ARG A 104 -30.44 -8.44 48.20
CA ARG A 104 -30.96 -7.13 47.80
C ARG A 104 -29.96 -6.48 46.83
N LYS A 105 -30.43 -6.08 45.64
CA LYS A 105 -29.62 -5.23 44.74
C LYS A 105 -29.32 -3.90 45.45
N PRO A 106 -28.06 -3.45 45.53
CA PRO A 106 -27.79 -2.08 45.93
C PRO A 106 -28.32 -1.16 44.82
N LYS A 107 -29.20 -0.23 45.17
CA LYS A 107 -29.55 0.87 44.27
C LYS A 107 -28.31 1.75 44.15
N THR A 108 -27.65 1.70 43.00
CA THR A 108 -26.60 2.65 42.64
C THR A 108 -27.27 4.00 42.40
N ASP A 109 -27.23 4.89 43.39
CA ASP A 109 -27.68 6.26 43.24
C ASP A 109 -26.61 7.00 42.42
N ARG A 110 -26.72 6.95 41.09
CA ARG A 110 -25.87 7.73 40.18
C ARG A 110 -26.35 9.17 40.19
N ARG A 111 -26.12 9.86 41.30
CA ARG A 111 -26.16 11.32 41.33
C ARG A 111 -24.85 11.79 40.71
N PHE A 112 -24.94 12.32 39.49
CA PHE A 112 -23.83 13.05 38.89
C PHE A 112 -23.61 14.29 39.77
N GLU A 113 -22.60 14.23 40.63
CA GLU A 113 -22.23 15.37 41.45
C GLU A 113 -21.85 16.51 40.52
N LEU A 114 -22.36 17.72 40.78
CA LEU A 114 -22.20 18.88 39.90
C LEU A 114 -20.72 19.10 39.50
N TRP A 115 -19.80 18.76 40.41
CA TRP A 115 -18.36 18.78 40.18
C TRP A 115 -17.88 17.85 39.05
N GLN A 116 -18.49 16.67 38.87
CA GLN A 116 -18.15 15.73 37.78
C GLN A 116 -18.47 16.33 36.40
N ILE A 117 -19.58 17.06 36.28
CA ILE A 117 -19.96 17.76 35.05
C ILE A 117 -18.94 18.87 34.78
N VAL A 118 -18.59 19.65 35.80
CA VAL A 118 -17.59 20.73 35.70
C VAL A 118 -16.21 20.20 35.31
N THR A 119 -15.75 19.08 35.89
CA THR A 119 -14.49 18.46 35.47
C THR A 119 -14.57 17.90 34.05
N GLY A 120 -15.71 17.33 33.64
CA GLY A 120 -15.90 16.83 32.29
C GLY A 120 -15.86 17.93 31.22
N THR A 121 -16.49 19.07 31.49
CA THR A 121 -16.48 20.22 30.56
C THR A 121 -15.11 20.87 30.46
N LEU A 122 -14.37 20.97 31.57
CA LEU A 122 -12.98 21.47 31.58
C LEU A 122 -12.04 20.57 30.76
N LEU A 123 -12.13 19.25 30.94
CA LEU A 123 -11.31 18.30 30.18
C LEU A 123 -11.64 18.31 28.69
N ALA A 124 -12.93 18.38 28.34
CA ALA A 124 -13.36 18.51 26.95
C ALA A 124 -12.87 19.83 26.33
N GLY A 125 -12.93 20.94 27.06
CA GLY A 125 -12.41 22.24 26.63
C GLY A 125 -10.91 22.22 26.40
N LEU A 126 -10.13 21.60 27.30
CA LEU A 126 -8.68 21.44 27.13
C LEU A 126 -8.34 20.55 25.93
N LEU A 127 -9.10 19.48 25.69
CA LEU A 127 -8.92 18.61 24.53
C LEU A 127 -9.21 19.36 23.23
N ILE A 128 -10.30 20.14 23.17
CA ILE A 128 -10.66 20.95 22.01
C ILE A 128 -9.61 22.03 21.76
N ALA A 129 -9.13 22.71 22.81
CA ALA A 129 -8.05 23.70 22.69
C ALA A 129 -6.74 23.06 22.21
N PHE A 130 -6.39 21.87 22.69
CA PHE A 130 -5.23 21.12 22.24
C PHE A 130 -5.33 20.73 20.76
N ILE A 131 -6.49 20.20 20.33
CA ILE A 131 -6.74 19.87 18.92
C ILE A 131 -6.68 21.14 18.06
N TYR A 132 -7.26 22.25 18.51
CA TYR A 132 -7.21 23.53 17.81
C TYR A 132 -5.76 24.02 17.65
N ILE A 133 -4.95 23.92 18.70
CA ILE A 133 -3.52 24.28 18.64
C ILE A 133 -2.78 23.35 17.69
N GLU A 134 -2.97 22.02 17.74
CA GLU A 134 -2.27 21.08 16.85
C GLU A 134 -2.69 21.23 15.37
N VAL A 135 -3.95 21.57 15.10
CA VAL A 135 -4.42 21.88 13.74
C VAL A 135 -3.87 23.22 13.24
N ASN A 136 -3.78 24.22 14.10
CA ASN A 136 -3.26 25.56 13.75
C ASN A 136 -1.76 25.73 14.01
N ARG A 137 -1.04 24.67 14.39
CA ARG A 137 0.42 24.70 14.47
C ARG A 137 0.95 24.68 13.05
N GLU A 138 1.31 25.87 12.57
CA GLU A 138 2.16 26.01 11.40
C GLU A 138 3.45 25.22 11.65
N TRP A 139 3.58 24.07 10.99
CA TRP A 139 4.81 23.30 11.00
C TRP A 139 5.91 24.16 10.38
N PRO A 140 7.06 24.39 11.06
CA PRO A 140 8.18 25.09 10.46
C PRO A 140 8.78 24.18 9.40
N THR A 141 8.22 24.21 8.19
CA THR A 141 8.89 23.72 7.00
C THR A 141 9.93 24.76 6.65
N GLN A 142 11.10 24.69 7.30
CA GLN A 142 12.28 25.28 6.71
C GLN A 142 12.55 24.52 5.42
N LYS A 143 12.01 25.05 4.32
CA LYS A 143 12.40 24.68 2.97
C LYS A 143 13.92 24.90 2.90
N PRO A 144 14.71 23.95 2.36
CA PRO A 144 16.10 24.24 2.04
C PRO A 144 16.12 25.52 1.21
N ASN A 145 17.03 26.44 1.57
CA ASN A 145 17.18 27.72 0.90
C ASN A 145 17.80 27.45 -0.47
N VAL A 146 16.97 26.97 -1.39
CA VAL A 146 17.26 26.94 -2.82
C VAL A 146 17.07 28.37 -3.26
N THR A 147 18.17 29.02 -3.63
CA THR A 147 18.11 30.32 -4.30
C THR A 147 17.09 30.19 -5.43
N PRO A 148 15.98 30.95 -5.41
CA PRO A 148 14.99 30.83 -6.46
C PRO A 148 15.68 31.18 -7.77
N THR A 149 15.84 30.18 -8.64
CA THR A 149 15.95 30.44 -10.07
C THR A 149 14.72 31.25 -10.43
N PRO A 150 14.82 32.33 -11.23
CA PRO A 150 13.68 33.19 -11.50
C PRO A 150 12.68 32.41 -12.35
N THR A 151 11.80 31.65 -11.71
CA THR A 151 10.60 31.11 -12.29
C THR A 151 9.62 32.26 -12.33
N GLY A 152 9.15 32.59 -13.54
CA GLY A 152 8.23 33.70 -13.78
C GLY A 152 6.96 33.61 -12.93
N THR A 153 6.16 34.65 -13.01
CA THR A 153 4.84 34.69 -12.38
C THR A 153 3.99 33.50 -12.85
N SER A 154 2.92 33.15 -12.11
CA SER A 154 2.00 32.08 -12.53
C SER A 154 1.47 32.28 -13.95
N ALA A 155 1.31 33.54 -14.38
CA ALA A 155 0.95 33.90 -15.75
C ALA A 155 2.03 33.51 -16.78
N ASP A 156 3.31 33.76 -16.47
CA ASP A 156 4.42 33.42 -17.35
C ASP A 156 4.54 31.90 -17.55
N VAL A 157 4.31 31.12 -16.48
CA VAL A 157 4.32 29.66 -16.53
C VAL A 157 3.19 29.11 -17.41
N LEU A 158 1.98 29.67 -17.28
CA LEU A 158 0.84 29.25 -18.09
C LEU A 158 1.05 29.56 -19.58
N HIS A 159 1.56 30.75 -19.89
CA HIS A 159 1.89 31.14 -21.26
C HIS A 159 2.95 30.22 -21.88
N GLU A 160 3.97 29.85 -21.10
CA GLU A 160 5.00 28.89 -21.56
C GLU A 160 4.41 27.49 -21.81
N ILE A 161 3.51 27.02 -20.95
CA ILE A 161 2.81 25.74 -21.15
C ILE A 161 2.02 25.77 -22.47
N GLU A 162 1.28 26.85 -22.73
CA GLU A 162 0.50 27.01 -23.96
C GLU A 162 1.41 26.98 -25.21
N HIS A 163 2.48 27.78 -25.21
CA HIS A 163 3.45 27.80 -26.31
C HIS A 163 4.11 26.42 -26.56
N LEU A 164 4.46 25.69 -25.50
CA LEU A 164 4.99 24.33 -25.63
C LEU A 164 3.96 23.35 -26.20
N GLN A 165 2.69 23.48 -25.82
CA GLN A 165 1.61 22.66 -26.36
C GLN A 165 1.35 22.94 -27.85
N GLU A 166 1.43 24.19 -28.29
CA GLU A 166 1.37 24.54 -29.71
C GLU A 166 2.56 23.95 -30.48
N THR A 167 3.76 24.09 -29.95
CA THR A 167 4.99 23.53 -30.52
C THR A 167 4.86 22.01 -30.71
N LEU A 168 4.35 21.31 -29.69
CA LEU A 168 4.16 19.87 -29.73
C LEU A 168 2.97 19.43 -30.59
N SER A 169 2.02 20.32 -30.85
CA SER A 169 0.96 20.07 -31.82
C SER A 169 1.49 20.07 -33.25
N ALA A 170 2.48 20.94 -33.54
CA ALA A 170 3.16 20.99 -34.83
C ALA A 170 4.26 19.92 -34.98
N ASN A 171 5.00 19.62 -33.91
CA ASN A 171 6.05 18.60 -33.86
C ASN A 171 5.94 17.74 -32.58
N PRO A 172 5.13 16.66 -32.60
CA PRO A 172 4.92 15.80 -31.43
C PRO A 172 6.17 15.05 -30.94
N THR A 173 7.23 15.04 -31.75
CA THR A 173 8.49 14.35 -31.44
C THR A 173 9.61 15.29 -30.97
N ASP A 174 9.31 16.58 -30.77
CA ASP A 174 10.26 17.50 -30.15
C ASP A 174 10.47 17.12 -28.67
N TYR A 175 11.48 16.29 -28.43
CA TYR A 175 11.79 15.78 -27.10
C TYR A 175 12.20 16.89 -26.13
N ALA A 176 12.78 18.00 -26.61
CA ALA A 176 13.20 19.09 -25.74
C ALA A 176 11.97 19.81 -25.18
N SER A 177 10.99 20.09 -26.05
CA SER A 177 9.71 20.65 -25.65
C SER A 177 8.91 19.69 -24.77
N LEU A 178 8.92 18.38 -25.04
CA LEU A 178 8.30 17.37 -24.17
C LEU A 178 8.88 17.37 -22.76
N LEU A 179 10.22 17.35 -22.64
CA LEU A 179 10.90 17.37 -21.35
C LEU A 179 10.58 18.67 -20.59
N ARG A 180 10.66 19.81 -21.28
CA ARG A 180 10.36 21.12 -20.68
C ARG A 180 8.92 21.18 -20.16
N LEU A 181 7.97 20.66 -20.93
CA LEU A 181 6.56 20.61 -20.55
C LEU A 181 6.33 19.69 -19.35
N ALA A 182 6.98 18.52 -19.30
CA ALA A 182 6.94 17.62 -18.16
C ALA A 182 7.50 18.30 -16.89
N ASN A 183 8.65 18.97 -17.05
CA ASN A 183 9.25 19.99 -16.20
C ASN A 183 8.23 20.84 -15.45
N LEU A 184 7.55 21.66 -16.26
CA LEU A 184 6.62 22.67 -15.78
C LEU A 184 5.39 22.07 -15.12
N PHE A 185 4.82 20.99 -15.67
CA PHE A 185 3.71 20.32 -15.00
C PHE A 185 4.10 19.78 -13.63
N HIS A 186 5.28 19.19 -13.50
CA HIS A 186 5.78 18.69 -12.22
C HIS A 186 5.97 19.83 -11.21
N ASP A 187 6.63 20.92 -11.61
CA ASP A 187 6.91 22.06 -10.73
C ASP A 187 5.63 22.79 -10.29
N SER A 188 4.65 22.91 -11.19
CA SER A 188 3.35 23.54 -10.93
C SER A 188 2.37 22.65 -10.16
N ALA A 189 2.62 21.35 -10.04
CA ALA A 189 1.69 20.40 -9.41
C ALA A 189 1.46 20.60 -7.90
N ARG A 190 2.23 21.49 -7.26
CA ARG A 190 1.99 21.87 -5.85
C ARG A 190 0.66 22.58 -5.64
N GLU A 191 0.14 23.24 -6.67
CA GLU A 191 -1.12 23.99 -6.62
C GLU A 191 -2.31 23.12 -7.09
N ASP A 192 -2.06 22.15 -7.96
CA ASP A 192 -3.05 21.23 -8.48
C ASP A 192 -2.43 19.85 -8.75
N ALA A 193 -2.82 18.86 -7.93
CA ALA A 193 -2.34 17.49 -8.05
C ALA A 193 -2.71 16.83 -9.40
N SER A 194 -3.70 17.34 -10.13
CA SER A 194 -4.03 16.87 -11.47
C SER A 194 -2.85 17.04 -12.45
N LEU A 195 -1.98 18.01 -12.20
CA LEU A 195 -0.81 18.28 -13.03
C LEU A 195 0.25 17.17 -12.95
N PHE A 196 0.32 16.40 -11.85
CA PHE A 196 1.17 15.21 -11.82
C PHE A 196 0.79 14.20 -12.90
N SER A 197 -0.50 14.06 -13.21
CA SER A 197 -0.95 13.17 -14.30
C SER A 197 -0.48 13.67 -15.66
N ARG A 198 -0.54 14.99 -15.90
CA ARG A 198 -0.02 15.60 -17.14
C ARG A 198 1.50 15.49 -17.25
N ALA A 199 2.22 15.65 -16.14
CA ALA A 199 3.67 15.43 -16.07
C ALA A 199 4.03 13.99 -16.42
N ILE A 200 3.32 13.00 -15.84
CA ILE A 200 3.50 11.57 -16.15
C ILE A 200 3.36 11.32 -17.65
N ASP A 201 2.30 11.83 -18.29
CA ASP A 201 2.08 11.62 -19.72
C ASP A 201 3.18 12.25 -20.58
N ALA A 202 3.64 13.45 -20.22
CA ALA A 202 4.73 14.13 -20.91
C ALA A 202 6.07 13.40 -20.74
N TYR A 203 6.42 12.96 -19.53
CA TYR A 203 7.63 12.15 -19.28
C TYR A 203 7.58 10.81 -20.00
N LYS A 204 6.43 10.12 -20.04
CA LYS A 204 6.31 8.85 -20.78
C LYS A 204 6.52 9.04 -22.28
N LYS A 205 5.99 10.14 -22.85
CA LYS A 205 6.25 10.50 -24.25
C LYS A 205 7.72 10.85 -24.48
N TYR A 206 8.34 11.60 -23.58
CA TYR A 206 9.77 11.92 -23.65
C TYR A 206 10.63 10.64 -23.61
N LEU A 207 10.39 9.76 -22.64
CA LEU A 207 11.15 8.52 -22.44
C LEU A 207 10.92 7.49 -23.56
N SER A 208 9.82 7.57 -24.33
CA SER A 208 9.67 6.73 -25.52
C SER A 208 10.62 7.14 -26.66
N LEU A 209 11.03 8.42 -26.69
CA LEU A 209 12.02 8.96 -27.63
C LEU A 209 13.45 8.89 -27.05
N ARG A 210 13.59 9.04 -25.74
CA ARG A 210 14.86 9.09 -25.00
C ARG A 210 14.86 8.07 -23.84
N PRO A 211 14.91 6.76 -24.14
CA PRO A 211 14.71 5.72 -23.13
C PRO A 211 15.85 5.58 -22.11
N ASP A 212 17.04 6.12 -22.41
CA ASP A 212 18.25 6.01 -21.58
C ASP A 212 18.52 7.27 -20.74
N ASP A 213 17.52 8.13 -20.55
CA ASP A 213 17.61 9.27 -19.65
C ASP A 213 17.24 8.85 -18.22
N PRO A 214 18.22 8.71 -17.30
CA PRO A 214 17.95 8.24 -15.95
C PRO A 214 17.26 9.30 -15.08
N ASP A 215 17.53 10.58 -15.31
CA ASP A 215 16.99 11.69 -14.54
C ASP A 215 15.49 11.83 -14.81
N ALA A 216 15.11 11.87 -16.09
CA ALA A 216 13.70 11.92 -16.48
C ALA A 216 12.90 10.68 -16.02
N ARG A 217 13.56 9.51 -15.95
CA ARG A 217 12.95 8.29 -15.41
C ARG A 217 12.72 8.38 -13.90
N VAL A 218 13.67 8.95 -13.16
CA VAL A 218 13.51 9.22 -11.73
C VAL A 218 12.39 10.23 -11.52
N ASP A 219 12.33 11.30 -12.30
CA ASP A 219 11.30 12.33 -12.19
C ASP A 219 9.89 11.79 -12.52
N LEU A 220 9.77 10.88 -13.48
CA LEU A 220 8.54 10.11 -13.71
C LEU A 220 8.13 9.32 -12.46
N GLY A 221 9.09 8.65 -11.83
CA GLY A 221 8.88 7.95 -10.56
C GLY A 221 8.43 8.88 -9.43
N ILE A 222 9.02 10.07 -9.34
CA ILE A 222 8.62 11.10 -8.36
C ILE A 222 7.17 11.54 -8.63
N CYS A 223 6.79 11.79 -9.88
CA CYS A 223 5.42 12.17 -10.22
C CYS A 223 4.40 11.08 -9.82
N TYR A 224 4.74 9.79 -10.01
CA TYR A 224 3.91 8.70 -9.51
C TYR A 224 3.81 8.68 -7.98
N PHE A 225 4.93 8.88 -7.29
CA PHE A 225 4.98 8.94 -5.84
C PHE A 225 4.13 10.10 -5.30
N GLU A 226 4.28 11.30 -5.86
CA GLU A 226 3.52 12.47 -5.44
C GLU A 226 2.03 12.28 -5.70
N LEU A 227 1.64 11.78 -6.88
CA LEU A 227 0.23 11.47 -7.16
C LEU A 227 -0.34 10.44 -6.18
N ALA A 228 0.44 9.44 -5.75
CA ALA A 228 0.03 8.46 -4.74
C ALA A 228 -0.34 9.11 -3.39
N ARG A 229 0.31 10.21 -3.04
CA ARG A 229 0.05 10.95 -1.79
C ARG A 229 -1.27 11.71 -1.83
N PHE A 230 -1.77 12.04 -3.03
CA PHE A 230 -3.06 12.71 -3.25
C PHE A 230 -4.20 11.73 -3.57
N ASP A 231 -3.90 10.59 -4.19
CA ASP A 231 -4.86 9.58 -4.60
C ASP A 231 -4.74 8.31 -3.73
N SER A 232 -5.40 8.33 -2.57
CA SER A 232 -5.39 7.19 -1.63
C SER A 232 -6.01 5.92 -2.19
N ALA A 233 -6.95 6.02 -3.14
CA ALA A 233 -7.60 4.88 -3.76
C ALA A 233 -6.64 4.11 -4.67
N ASN A 234 -5.71 4.80 -5.33
CA ASN A 234 -4.71 4.19 -6.22
C ASN A 234 -3.28 4.18 -5.64
N ALA A 235 -3.08 4.61 -4.39
CA ALA A 235 -1.76 4.83 -3.80
C ALA A 235 -0.84 3.62 -3.95
N GLY A 236 -1.31 2.40 -3.62
CA GLY A 236 -0.49 1.20 -3.73
C GLY A 236 0.02 0.92 -5.15
N ARG A 237 -0.83 1.14 -6.17
CA ARG A 237 -0.46 0.98 -7.58
C ARG A 237 0.54 2.05 -8.02
N LEU A 238 0.29 3.30 -7.64
CA LEU A 238 1.14 4.45 -7.96
C LEU A 238 2.52 4.31 -7.32
N LEU A 239 2.61 3.88 -6.06
CA LEU A 239 3.86 3.57 -5.37
C LEU A 239 4.63 2.43 -6.06
N GLY A 240 3.92 1.39 -6.51
CA GLY A 240 4.53 0.30 -7.29
C GLY A 240 5.16 0.79 -8.60
N MET A 241 4.48 1.67 -9.34
CA MET A 241 5.02 2.28 -10.55
C MET A 241 6.21 3.20 -10.25
N ALA A 242 6.15 3.99 -9.17
CA ALA A 242 7.25 4.84 -8.75
C ALA A 242 8.53 4.02 -8.48
N VAL A 243 8.41 2.93 -7.72
CA VAL A 243 9.52 2.00 -7.44
C VAL A 243 10.05 1.39 -8.75
N SER A 244 9.17 0.89 -9.61
CA SER A 244 9.56 0.24 -10.87
C SER A 244 10.37 1.17 -11.79
N GLU A 245 9.95 2.42 -11.95
CA GLU A 245 10.68 3.39 -12.79
C GLU A 245 12.05 3.73 -12.20
N MET A 246 12.12 4.01 -10.90
CA MET A 246 13.40 4.34 -10.25
C MET A 246 14.36 3.14 -10.19
N GLU A 247 13.85 1.90 -10.05
CA GLU A 247 14.67 0.69 -10.10
C GLU A 247 15.24 0.44 -11.50
N ALA A 248 14.46 0.71 -12.54
CA ALA A 248 14.90 0.54 -13.93
C ALA A 248 16.12 1.43 -14.28
N THR A 249 16.30 2.57 -13.61
CA THR A 249 17.49 3.42 -13.74
C THR A 249 18.80 2.64 -13.49
N PHE A 250 18.81 1.70 -12.54
CA PHE A 250 20.03 0.96 -12.19
C PHE A 250 20.49 -0.05 -13.24
N LYS A 251 19.67 -0.34 -14.26
CA LYS A 251 20.05 -1.25 -15.35
C LYS A 251 21.26 -0.71 -16.14
N ASN A 252 21.23 0.59 -16.46
CA ASN A 252 22.27 1.26 -17.24
C ASN A 252 23.08 2.26 -16.40
N HIS A 253 22.48 2.78 -15.31
CA HIS A 253 23.06 3.82 -14.47
C HIS A 253 23.20 3.32 -13.02
N PRO A 254 24.06 2.31 -12.75
CA PRO A 254 24.13 1.65 -11.45
C PRO A 254 24.58 2.58 -10.30
N LYS A 255 25.18 3.73 -10.63
CA LYS A 255 25.69 4.74 -9.69
C LYS A 255 24.78 5.95 -9.51
N HIS A 256 23.52 5.87 -9.94
CA HIS A 256 22.58 6.99 -9.87
C HIS A 256 22.12 7.26 -8.42
N GLN A 257 22.78 8.20 -7.74
CA GLN A 257 22.53 8.46 -6.31
C GLN A 257 21.12 8.98 -6.01
N ALA A 258 20.59 9.86 -6.86
CA ALA A 258 19.23 10.40 -6.70
C ALA A 258 18.16 9.31 -6.79
N ALA A 259 18.36 8.31 -7.66
CA ALA A 259 17.43 7.18 -7.77
C ALA A 259 17.44 6.34 -6.47
N ALA A 260 18.63 6.09 -5.90
CA ALA A 260 18.77 5.34 -4.66
C ALA A 260 18.10 6.08 -3.49
N PHE A 261 18.34 7.39 -3.39
CA PHE A 261 17.73 8.23 -2.37
C PHE A 261 16.20 8.24 -2.49
N ASN A 262 15.66 8.45 -3.70
CA ASN A 262 14.23 8.52 -3.92
C ASN A 262 13.54 7.16 -3.69
N LEU A 263 14.18 6.03 -4.05
CA LEU A 263 13.69 4.71 -3.66
C LEU A 263 13.64 4.52 -2.14
N GLY A 264 14.61 5.06 -1.40
CA GLY A 264 14.58 5.09 0.06
C GLY A 264 13.34 5.82 0.59
N ILE A 265 13.02 6.98 0.02
CA ILE A 265 11.85 7.79 0.39
C ILE A 265 10.53 7.09 0.06
N VAL A 266 10.38 6.55 -1.16
CA VAL A 266 9.15 5.87 -1.59
C VAL A 266 8.90 4.63 -0.73
N ASN A 267 9.93 3.85 -0.43
CA ASN A 267 9.81 2.66 0.43
C ASN A 267 9.53 3.04 1.89
N LEU A 268 10.11 4.14 2.39
CA LEU A 268 9.81 4.66 3.73
C LEU A 268 8.33 5.02 3.84
N TYR A 269 7.82 5.79 2.88
CA TYR A 269 6.41 6.17 2.82
C TYR A 269 5.49 4.97 2.71
N SER A 270 5.91 3.93 1.98
CA SER A 270 5.17 2.67 1.83
C SER A 270 5.24 1.76 3.07
N GLY A 271 5.92 2.16 4.14
CA GLY A 271 6.14 1.35 5.35
C GLY A 271 7.10 0.17 5.17
N LYS A 272 7.79 0.08 4.02
CA LYS A 272 8.75 -0.98 3.70
C LYS A 272 10.13 -0.60 4.26
N LEU A 273 10.25 -0.67 5.60
CA LEU A 273 11.42 -0.16 6.33
C LEU A 273 12.73 -0.83 5.91
N GLU A 274 12.73 -2.14 5.67
CA GLU A 274 13.93 -2.87 5.23
C GLU A 274 14.40 -2.43 3.84
N ASP A 275 13.47 -2.27 2.90
CA ASP A 275 13.77 -1.78 1.56
C ASP A 275 14.28 -0.34 1.61
N SER A 276 13.62 0.51 2.41
CA SER A 276 14.01 1.89 2.63
C SER A 276 15.44 1.99 3.17
N ASN A 277 15.77 1.22 4.21
CA ASN A 277 17.10 1.17 4.80
C ASN A 277 18.16 0.77 3.76
N ARG A 278 17.90 -0.30 2.99
CA ARG A 278 18.80 -0.75 1.91
C ARG A 278 19.07 0.37 0.91
N TRP A 279 18.05 1.08 0.46
CA TRP A 279 18.19 2.13 -0.55
C TRP A 279 18.87 3.39 -0.03
N PHE A 280 18.60 3.81 1.21
CA PHE A 280 19.34 4.91 1.83
C PHE A 280 20.81 4.57 2.06
N ARG A 281 21.13 3.35 2.50
CA ARG A 281 22.53 2.89 2.58
C ARG A 281 23.22 2.93 1.23
N LYS A 282 22.56 2.45 0.17
CA LYS A 282 23.10 2.56 -1.20
C LYS A 282 23.36 4.02 -1.60
N ALA A 283 22.46 4.95 -1.27
CA ALA A 283 22.67 6.37 -1.54
C ALA A 283 23.92 6.90 -0.80
N ILE A 284 24.13 6.49 0.45
CA ILE A 284 25.33 6.83 1.24
C ILE A 284 26.60 6.21 0.63
N ASP A 285 26.55 4.93 0.22
CA ASP A 285 27.69 4.23 -0.36
C ASP A 285 28.15 4.84 -1.69
N LEU A 286 27.21 5.42 -2.45
CA LEU A 286 27.51 6.08 -3.73
C LEU A 286 28.27 7.40 -3.55
N ASP A 287 27.83 8.25 -2.63
CA ASP A 287 28.57 9.44 -2.20
C ASP A 287 28.09 9.91 -0.81
N PRO A 288 28.82 9.63 0.28
CA PRO A 288 28.40 9.99 1.63
C PRO A 288 28.49 11.49 1.92
N ASN A 289 29.24 12.25 1.11
CA ASN A 289 29.51 13.67 1.33
C ASN A 289 28.58 14.59 0.52
N SER A 290 27.87 14.06 -0.48
CA SER A 290 26.83 14.78 -1.20
C SER A 290 25.67 15.17 -0.27
N ASN A 291 24.86 16.13 -0.71
CA ASN A 291 23.64 16.52 0.01
C ASN A 291 22.68 15.33 0.19
N LEU A 292 22.59 14.45 -0.82
CA LEU A 292 21.74 13.25 -0.76
C LEU A 292 22.28 12.20 0.20
N GLY A 293 23.60 11.95 0.21
CA GLY A 293 24.24 11.02 1.14
C GLY A 293 24.09 11.48 2.60
N LYS A 294 24.35 12.76 2.86
CA LYS A 294 24.14 13.36 4.20
C LYS A 294 22.69 13.26 4.66
N ARG A 295 21.74 13.57 3.77
CA ARG A 295 20.31 13.48 4.07
C ARG A 295 19.86 12.04 4.30
N ALA A 296 20.35 11.08 3.51
CA ALA A 296 20.09 9.66 3.72
C ALA A 296 20.59 9.21 5.09
N LYS A 297 21.79 9.62 5.49
CA LYS A 297 22.35 9.34 6.82
C LYS A 297 21.47 9.89 7.93
N GLN A 298 21.05 11.16 7.81
CA GLN A 298 20.14 11.78 8.79
C GLN A 298 18.82 11.01 8.92
N ILE A 299 18.23 10.57 7.80
CA ILE A 299 16.99 9.77 7.82
C ILE A 299 17.23 8.42 8.53
N LEU A 300 18.34 7.73 8.24
CA LEU A 300 18.70 6.48 8.92
C LEU A 300 18.89 6.64 10.44
N GLU A 301 19.39 7.78 10.89
CA GLU A 301 19.56 8.08 12.32
C GLU A 301 18.24 8.43 13.02
N GLN A 302 17.30 9.06 12.30
CA GLN A 302 16.01 9.50 12.85
C GLN A 302 14.98 8.38 12.95
N HIS A 303 15.10 7.35 12.11
CA HIS A 303 14.14 6.25 12.05
C HIS A 303 14.79 4.97 12.60
N ASN A 304 14.10 4.28 13.50
CA ASN A 304 14.53 2.98 13.99
C ASN A 304 14.27 1.92 12.92
N PHE A 305 15.15 1.83 11.93
CA PHE A 305 15.11 0.82 10.86
C PHE A 305 15.50 -0.60 11.34
N SER A 306 15.37 -0.89 12.63
CA SER A 306 15.63 -2.20 13.20
C SER A 306 14.38 -3.07 13.03
N ALA A 307 14.51 -4.25 12.43
CA ALA A 307 13.48 -5.28 12.48
C ALA A 307 13.13 -5.61 13.95
N PRO A 308 11.85 -5.88 14.28
CA PRO A 308 11.55 -6.55 15.55
C PRO A 308 12.32 -7.87 15.59
N SER A 309 13.04 -8.09 16.70
CA SER A 309 13.86 -9.27 16.95
C SER A 309 13.02 -10.52 17.16
#